data_AF-A0A4W2I8E9-F1
#
_entry.id   AF-A0A4W2I8E9-F1
#
_cell.length_a   1.000
_cell.length_b   1.000
_cell.length_c   1.000
_cell.angle_alpha   90.00
_cell.angle_beta   90.00
_cell.angle_gamma   90.00
#
_symmetry.space_group_name_H-M   'P 1'
#
loop_
_entity.id
_entity.type
_entity.pdbx_description
1 polymer ?
#
loop_
_entity_poly.entity_id
_entity_poly.type
_entity_poly.pdbx_seq_one_letter_code
_entity_poly.pdbx_strand_id
1 'polypeptide(L)'
;QGGMSLAQTAGHLLLILLLIEARKTPGNAHSLCLDLTVKSQSRPGQLWCQVQGSVDTKPFLWYDSASNKVKPLGFLGKEVNDTKAWTEISQTLVEAGRELRMVLPVIKLDKNETKGPPTLQVKLCCQREAEQCSGASLHFSLDGQTALLLDTMSITWTVIDPGATGIKEEWENNQELAEYFRTISTGDCSYWLREFLKHWEKMQLPEPTVSSNCLIVMNIMKKSGTTAGEKPAGLWLLGRFVLVRTWES
;
A
#
# COMPACT_ATOMS: atom_id res chain seq x y z
N GLN A 1 -7.29 -54.35 -16.69
CA GLN A 1 -7.66 -53.97 -15.31
C GLN A 1 -6.73 -52.81 -14.91
N GLY A 2 -7.17 -51.61 -14.55
CA GLY A 2 -8.52 -51.05 -14.46
C GLY A 2 -8.45 -49.55 -14.77
N GLY A 3 -9.43 -49.06 -15.51
CA GLY A 3 -9.57 -47.62 -15.76
C GLY A 3 -10.01 -46.93 -14.48
N MET A 4 -9.26 -45.92 -14.05
CA MET A 4 -9.65 -45.08 -12.92
C MET A 4 -10.98 -44.40 -13.26
N SER A 5 -11.98 -44.55 -12.38
CA SER A 5 -13.30 -43.94 -12.55
C SER A 5 -13.17 -42.42 -12.63
N LEU A 6 -13.93 -41.77 -13.53
CA LEU A 6 -14.00 -40.31 -13.68
C LEU A 6 -14.33 -39.58 -12.37
N ALA A 7 -15.04 -40.24 -11.45
CA ALA A 7 -15.32 -39.70 -10.11
C ALA A 7 -14.07 -39.64 -9.22
N GLN A 8 -13.13 -40.57 -9.43
CA GLN A 8 -11.90 -40.71 -8.65
C GLN A 8 -10.87 -39.65 -9.07
N THR A 9 -10.80 -39.33 -10.36
CA THR A 9 -9.96 -38.23 -10.89
C THR A 9 -10.51 -36.85 -10.53
N ALA A 10 -11.83 -36.67 -10.57
CA ALA A 10 -12.48 -35.43 -10.13
C ALA A 10 -12.28 -35.16 -8.63
N GLY A 11 -12.39 -36.19 -7.79
CA GLY A 11 -12.11 -36.08 -6.34
C GLY A 11 -10.66 -35.72 -6.05
N HIS A 12 -9.71 -36.24 -6.81
CA HIS A 12 -8.28 -35.92 -6.68
C HIS A 12 -7.98 -34.47 -7.10
N LEU A 13 -8.59 -34.00 -8.18
CA LEU A 13 -8.51 -32.60 -8.62
C LEU A 13 -9.11 -31.64 -7.58
N LEU A 14 -10.25 -31.99 -7.00
CA LEU A 14 -10.88 -31.21 -5.93
C LEU A 14 -10.02 -31.16 -4.68
N LEU A 15 -9.39 -32.28 -4.30
CA LEU A 15 -8.45 -32.34 -3.18
C LEU A 15 -7.19 -31.50 -3.43
N ILE A 16 -6.66 -31.53 -4.65
CA ILE A 16 -5.52 -30.70 -5.07
C ILE A 16 -5.91 -29.21 -5.04
N LEU A 17 -7.09 -28.84 -5.52
CA LEU A 17 -7.61 -27.47 -5.45
C LEU A 17 -7.82 -27.01 -4.00
N LEU A 18 -8.37 -27.87 -3.13
CA LEU A 18 -8.51 -27.60 -1.70
C LEU A 18 -7.16 -27.49 -0.98
N LEU A 19 -6.16 -28.26 -1.39
CA LEU A 19 -4.79 -28.17 -0.87
C LEU A 19 -4.06 -26.92 -1.39
N ILE A 20 -4.41 -26.39 -2.56
CA ILE A 20 -3.90 -25.11 -3.09
C ILE A 20 -4.55 -23.94 -2.33
N GLU A 21 -5.87 -23.99 -2.08
CA GLU A 21 -6.58 -23.00 -1.28
C GLU A 21 -6.14 -23.03 0.20
N ALA A 22 -5.89 -24.21 0.77
CA ALA A 22 -5.39 -24.36 2.14
C ALA A 22 -3.91 -23.96 2.31
N ARG A 23 -3.14 -23.86 1.20
CA ARG A 23 -1.74 -23.41 1.22
C ARG A 23 -1.60 -21.90 0.97
N LYS A 24 -2.70 -21.16 0.86
CA LYS A 24 -2.70 -19.72 1.17
C LYS A 24 -2.79 -19.58 2.69
N THR A 25 -1.69 -19.86 3.37
CA THR A 25 -1.39 -19.06 4.56
C THR A 25 -1.49 -17.60 4.11
N PRO A 26 -2.24 -16.72 4.80
CA PRO A 26 -2.07 -15.29 4.56
C PRO A 26 -0.60 -15.03 4.82
N GLY A 27 0.19 -14.87 3.75
CA GLY A 27 1.53 -14.35 3.93
C GLY A 27 1.32 -13.03 4.63
N ASN A 28 1.95 -12.84 5.80
CA ASN A 28 2.01 -11.54 6.47
C ASN A 28 2.92 -10.60 5.65
N ALA A 29 2.72 -10.57 4.33
CA ALA A 29 3.43 -9.81 3.36
C ALA A 29 2.62 -8.54 3.12
N HIS A 30 3.15 -7.44 3.61
CA HIS A 30 2.57 -6.13 3.40
C HIS A 30 3.27 -5.43 2.25
N SER A 31 2.57 -4.52 1.59
CA SER A 31 3.09 -3.80 0.43
C SER A 31 2.85 -2.31 0.56
N LEU A 32 3.85 -1.51 0.17
CA LEU A 32 3.72 -0.07 -0.07
C LEU A 32 3.90 0.16 -1.56
N CYS A 33 2.92 0.80 -2.19
CA CYS A 33 3.00 1.22 -3.58
C CYS A 33 2.79 2.73 -3.70
N LEU A 34 3.66 3.39 -4.45
CA LEU A 34 3.63 4.81 -4.79
C LEU A 34 3.49 4.93 -6.31
N ASP A 35 2.42 5.56 -6.75
CA ASP A 35 2.09 5.74 -8.15
C ASP A 35 2.19 7.23 -8.50
N LEU A 36 3.25 7.58 -9.22
CA LEU A 36 3.61 8.94 -9.59
C LEU A 36 3.34 9.14 -11.08
N THR A 37 2.43 10.04 -11.44
CA THR A 37 2.15 10.41 -12.83
C THR A 37 2.67 11.80 -13.10
N VAL A 38 3.51 11.95 -14.13
CA VAL A 38 4.16 13.20 -14.52
C VAL A 38 3.95 13.48 -16.01
N LYS A 39 3.63 14.74 -16.31
CA LYS A 39 3.55 15.28 -17.67
C LYS A 39 4.67 16.28 -17.87
N SER A 40 5.39 16.18 -18.99
CA SER A 40 6.42 17.16 -19.37
C SER A 40 5.84 18.53 -19.66
N GLN A 41 4.67 18.60 -20.31
CA GLN A 41 3.95 19.84 -20.57
C GLN A 41 2.51 19.76 -20.06
N SER A 42 2.00 20.88 -19.55
CA SER A 42 0.67 21.00 -18.97
C SER A 42 0.08 22.36 -19.31
N ARG A 43 -1.20 22.41 -19.72
CA ARG A 43 -1.90 23.68 -19.89
C ARG A 43 -2.10 24.36 -18.52
N PRO A 44 -2.26 25.70 -18.48
CA PRO A 44 -2.66 26.40 -17.26
C PRO A 44 -3.92 25.74 -16.66
N GLY A 45 -3.89 25.47 -15.35
CA GLY A 45 -4.97 24.79 -14.63
C GLY A 45 -4.98 23.26 -14.72
N GLN A 46 -4.11 22.65 -15.55
CA GLN A 46 -3.97 21.19 -15.61
C GLN A 46 -2.84 20.73 -14.67
N LEU A 47 -3.10 19.64 -13.94
CA LEU A 47 -2.10 18.99 -13.11
C LEU A 47 -0.98 18.41 -13.98
N TRP A 48 0.25 18.77 -13.63
CA TRP A 48 1.43 18.21 -14.26
C TRP A 48 2.04 17.03 -13.51
N CYS A 49 1.81 16.97 -12.20
CA CYS A 49 2.20 15.85 -11.36
C CYS A 49 1.08 15.50 -10.39
N GLN A 50 0.90 14.20 -10.19
CA GLN A 50 0.00 13.58 -9.23
C GLN A 50 0.70 12.37 -8.61
N VAL A 51 0.52 12.16 -7.30
CA VAL A 51 0.97 10.93 -6.63
C VAL A 51 -0.17 10.31 -5.85
N GLN A 52 -0.31 8.99 -5.94
CA GLN A 52 -1.15 8.20 -5.05
C GLN A 52 -0.30 7.15 -4.32
N GLY A 53 -0.37 7.13 -2.99
CA GLY A 53 0.26 6.11 -2.16
C GLY A 53 -0.76 5.17 -1.54
N SER A 54 -0.44 3.88 -1.52
CA SER A 54 -1.27 2.84 -0.91
C SER A 54 -0.45 1.85 -0.09
N VAL A 55 -0.99 1.42 1.06
CA VAL A 55 -0.51 0.24 1.81
C VAL A 55 -1.55 -0.87 1.64
N ASP A 56 -1.13 -2.05 1.19
CA ASP A 56 -2.00 -3.19 0.86
C ASP A 56 -3.23 -2.78 0.07
N THR A 57 -3.01 -2.02 -1.02
CA THR A 57 -4.03 -1.47 -1.92
C THR A 57 -4.93 -0.38 -1.31
N LYS A 58 -4.89 -0.14 0.01
CA LYS A 58 -5.67 0.93 0.64
C LYS A 58 -4.94 2.26 0.50
N PRO A 59 -5.56 3.28 -0.12
CA PRO A 59 -4.92 4.59 -0.30
C PRO A 59 -4.74 5.31 1.04
N PHE A 60 -3.58 5.94 1.23
CA PHE A 60 -3.26 6.72 2.44
C PHE A 60 -2.62 8.08 2.13
N LEU A 61 -2.16 8.30 0.90
CA LEU A 61 -1.44 9.50 0.50
C LEU A 61 -1.92 9.97 -0.87
N TRP A 62 -2.13 11.27 -1.01
CA TRP A 62 -2.38 11.92 -2.29
C TRP A 62 -1.56 13.20 -2.42
N TYR A 63 -0.95 13.42 -3.57
CA TYR A 63 -0.32 14.69 -3.92
C TYR A 63 -0.83 15.16 -5.27
N ASP A 64 -0.99 16.48 -5.40
CA ASP A 64 -1.24 17.13 -6.68
C ASP A 64 -0.42 18.41 -6.80
N SER A 65 0.09 18.63 -8.01
CA SER A 65 0.91 19.78 -8.37
C SER A 65 0.21 21.14 -8.29
N ALA A 66 -1.13 21.21 -8.32
CA ALA A 66 -1.84 22.48 -8.19
C ALA A 66 -1.82 23.00 -6.75
N SER A 67 -2.09 22.11 -5.78
CA SER A 67 -2.01 22.48 -4.36
C SER A 67 -0.59 22.44 -3.82
N ASN A 68 0.32 21.72 -4.49
CA ASN A 68 1.69 21.48 -4.04
C ASN A 68 1.74 20.99 -2.59
N LYS A 69 0.77 20.13 -2.21
CA LYS A 69 0.60 19.61 -0.86
C LYS A 69 0.34 18.11 -0.92
N VAL A 70 1.01 17.39 -0.03
CA VAL A 70 0.71 15.98 0.24
C VAL A 70 -0.41 15.93 1.27
N LYS A 71 -1.50 15.26 0.92
CA LYS A 71 -2.74 15.15 1.70
C LYS A 71 -2.84 13.73 2.27
N PRO A 72 -3.08 13.58 3.58
CA PRO A 72 -3.39 12.29 4.16
C PRO A 72 -4.77 11.82 3.72
N LEU A 73 -4.88 10.53 3.40
CA LEU A 73 -6.12 9.84 3.07
C LEU A 73 -6.39 8.70 4.06
N GLY A 74 -7.68 8.40 4.26
CA GLY A 74 -8.09 7.28 5.12
C GLY A 74 -7.67 7.45 6.58
N PHE A 75 -7.72 6.35 7.33
CA PHE A 75 -7.27 6.33 8.72
C PHE A 75 -5.73 6.31 8.81
N LEU A 76 -5.06 5.45 8.02
CA LEU A 76 -3.60 5.37 8.04
C LEU A 76 -2.94 6.72 7.79
N GLY A 77 -3.36 7.44 6.74
CA GLY A 77 -2.79 8.73 6.40
C GLY A 77 -2.90 9.73 7.55
N LYS A 78 -4.01 9.73 8.30
CA LYS A 78 -4.22 10.59 9.47
C LYS A 78 -3.35 10.19 10.67
N GLU A 79 -3.06 8.90 10.84
CA GLU A 79 -2.19 8.42 11.93
C GLU A 79 -0.71 8.71 11.68
N VAL A 80 -0.29 8.71 10.41
CA VAL A 80 1.13 8.81 10.05
C VAL A 80 1.56 10.21 9.60
N ASN A 81 0.63 11.14 9.37
CA ASN A 81 0.91 12.47 8.79
C ASN A 81 1.90 13.35 9.60
N ASP A 82 2.03 13.13 10.90
CA ASP A 82 2.94 13.89 11.77
C ASP A 82 4.26 13.14 12.02
N THR A 83 4.49 12.02 11.34
CA THR A 83 5.70 11.21 11.50
C THR A 83 6.86 11.72 10.64
N LYS A 84 8.08 11.37 11.05
CA LYS A 84 9.28 11.62 10.25
C LYS A 84 9.22 10.92 8.87
N ALA A 85 8.76 9.67 8.84
CA ALA A 85 8.60 8.90 7.60
C ALA A 85 7.65 9.58 6.60
N TRP A 86 6.56 10.18 7.09
CA TRP A 86 5.66 10.96 6.24
C TRP A 86 6.32 12.20 5.65
N THR A 87 7.16 12.89 6.41
CA THR A 87 7.89 14.06 5.92
C THR A 87 8.88 13.66 4.83
N GLU A 88 9.64 12.58 5.05
CA GLU A 88 10.62 12.06 4.09
C GLU A 88 9.96 11.60 2.79
N ILE A 89 8.94 10.73 2.86
CA ILE A 89 8.24 10.27 1.66
C ILE A 89 7.60 11.44 0.90
N SER A 90 7.07 12.44 1.61
CA SER A 90 6.46 13.62 0.98
C SER A 90 7.50 14.44 0.21
N GLN A 91 8.66 14.69 0.81
CA GLN A 91 9.75 15.43 0.15
C GLN A 91 10.27 14.67 -1.07
N THR A 92 10.52 13.36 -0.93
CA THR A 92 11.02 12.53 -2.02
C THR A 92 10.05 12.48 -3.20
N LEU A 93 8.75 12.35 -2.95
CA LEU A 93 7.74 12.32 -4.02
C LEU A 93 7.62 13.65 -4.78
N VAL A 94 7.69 14.78 -4.06
CA VAL A 94 7.67 16.10 -4.68
C VAL A 94 8.90 16.32 -5.55
N GLU A 95 10.08 15.94 -5.04
CA GLU A 95 11.34 16.10 -5.77
C GLU A 95 11.40 15.17 -6.99
N ALA A 96 11.07 13.89 -6.82
CA ALA A 96 10.99 12.94 -7.93
C ALA A 96 10.04 13.43 -9.04
N GLY A 97 8.90 14.02 -8.67
CA GLY A 97 7.99 14.63 -9.65
C GLY A 97 8.62 15.76 -10.45
N ARG A 98 9.42 16.63 -9.80
CA ARG A 98 10.12 17.75 -10.47
C ARG A 98 11.23 17.26 -11.38
N GLU A 99 12.06 16.36 -10.89
CA GLU A 99 13.16 15.77 -11.65
C GLU A 99 12.63 15.05 -12.90
N LEU A 100 11.63 14.18 -12.75
CA LEU A 100 11.01 13.51 -13.90
C LEU A 100 10.41 14.51 -14.90
N ARG A 101 9.81 15.61 -14.44
CA ARG A 101 9.28 16.65 -15.34
C ARG A 101 10.39 17.29 -16.19
N MET A 102 11.58 17.49 -15.62
CA MET A 102 12.73 18.06 -16.32
C MET A 102 13.38 17.07 -17.28
N VAL A 103 13.43 15.79 -16.92
CA VAL A 103 14.08 14.75 -17.73
C VAL A 103 13.20 14.28 -18.89
N LEU A 104 11.88 14.23 -18.71
CA LEU A 104 10.93 13.70 -19.72
C LEU A 104 11.08 14.26 -21.15
N PRO A 105 11.29 15.57 -21.38
CA PRO A 105 11.50 16.11 -22.72
C PRO A 105 12.77 15.61 -23.42
N VAL A 106 13.75 15.12 -22.65
CA VAL A 106 15.07 14.70 -23.14
C VAL A 106 15.08 13.21 -23.50
N ILE A 107 14.16 12.42 -22.91
CA ILE A 107 14.03 10.99 -23.17
C ILE A 107 13.64 10.78 -24.64
N LYS A 108 14.51 10.10 -25.39
CA LYS A 108 14.24 9.72 -26.77
C LYS A 108 13.40 8.45 -26.78
N LEU A 109 12.17 8.57 -27.25
CA LEU A 109 11.33 7.42 -27.57
C LEU A 109 11.50 7.08 -29.05
N ASP A 110 11.66 5.81 -29.37
CA ASP A 110 11.77 5.35 -30.77
C ASP A 110 10.44 5.48 -31.55
N LYS A 111 9.36 5.92 -30.90
CA LYS A 111 8.06 6.11 -31.54
C LYS A 111 7.97 7.45 -32.27
N ASN A 112 7.85 7.38 -33.59
CA ASN A 112 7.66 8.49 -34.52
C ASN A 112 6.25 9.14 -34.53
N GLU A 113 5.33 8.84 -33.60
CA GLU A 113 3.90 9.20 -33.77
C GLU A 113 3.13 9.70 -32.52
N THR A 114 3.78 10.26 -31.50
CA THR A 114 3.00 10.93 -30.44
C THR A 114 2.71 12.38 -30.82
N LYS A 115 1.41 12.71 -31.01
CA LYS A 115 0.89 14.07 -31.33
C LYS A 115 1.08 15.10 -30.19
N GLY A 116 1.88 14.77 -29.18
CA GLY A 116 2.14 15.59 -28.01
C GLY A 116 3.17 14.95 -27.06
N PRO A 117 3.62 15.70 -26.05
CA PRO A 117 4.63 15.23 -25.10
C PRO A 117 4.13 14.04 -24.29
N PRO A 118 4.96 13.00 -24.08
CA PRO A 118 4.52 11.77 -23.41
C PRO A 118 4.17 12.03 -21.93
N THR A 119 3.18 11.30 -21.44
CA THR A 119 2.90 11.18 -20.00
C THR A 119 3.66 9.97 -19.46
N LEU A 120 4.47 10.17 -18.44
CA LEU A 120 5.16 9.08 -17.75
C LEU A 120 4.46 8.81 -16.42
N GLN A 121 4.22 7.53 -16.15
CA GLN A 121 3.80 7.04 -14.86
C GLN A 121 4.88 6.11 -14.32
N VAL A 122 5.31 6.35 -13.09
CA VAL A 122 6.28 5.54 -12.37
C VAL A 122 5.58 4.97 -11.15
N LYS A 123 5.49 3.65 -11.09
CA LYS A 123 4.94 2.94 -9.93
C LYS A 123 6.05 2.19 -9.22
N LEU A 124 6.39 2.67 -8.03
CA LEU A 124 7.28 2.00 -7.10
C LEU A 124 6.44 1.12 -6.18
N CYS A 125 6.79 -0.16 -6.04
CA CYS A 125 6.19 -1.03 -5.04
C CYS A 125 7.28 -1.80 -4.29
N CYS A 126 7.22 -1.80 -2.97
CA CYS A 126 8.00 -2.71 -2.14
C CYS A 126 7.09 -3.60 -1.29
N GLN A 127 7.59 -4.78 -0.97
CA GLN A 127 6.94 -5.80 -0.17
C GLN A 127 7.83 -6.14 1.02
N ARG A 128 7.18 -6.39 2.15
CA ARG A 128 7.85 -6.74 3.40
C ARG A 128 7.18 -7.93 4.03
N GLU A 129 7.96 -8.97 4.31
CA GLU A 129 7.56 -10.18 5.00
C GLU A 129 8.50 -10.43 6.18
N ALA A 130 7.96 -10.81 7.34
CA ALA A 130 8.74 -11.10 8.55
C ALA A 130 9.81 -10.02 8.86
N GLU A 131 9.42 -8.75 8.79
CA GLU A 131 10.30 -7.59 9.03
C GLU A 131 11.46 -7.39 8.04
N GLN A 132 11.42 -8.02 6.86
CA GLN A 132 12.46 -7.87 5.83
C GLN A 132 11.84 -7.51 4.49
N CYS A 133 12.59 -6.76 3.66
CA CYS A 133 12.18 -6.49 2.29
C CYS A 133 12.20 -7.80 1.51
N SER A 134 11.03 -8.26 1.07
CA SER A 134 10.88 -9.53 0.34
C SER A 134 10.77 -9.32 -1.17
N GLY A 135 10.46 -8.10 -1.62
CA GLY A 135 10.37 -7.77 -3.04
C GLY A 135 10.31 -6.26 -3.26
N ALA A 136 10.83 -5.77 -4.38
CA ALA A 136 10.72 -4.37 -4.75
C ALA A 136 10.84 -4.18 -6.26
N SER A 137 9.93 -3.41 -6.85
CA SER A 137 9.86 -3.19 -8.30
C SER A 137 9.50 -1.75 -8.67
N LEU A 138 9.95 -1.34 -9.86
CA LEU A 138 9.58 -0.10 -10.52
C LEU A 138 8.93 -0.41 -11.85
N HIS A 139 7.74 0.14 -12.09
CA HIS A 139 7.02 0.01 -13.35
C HIS A 139 6.95 1.38 -14.02
N PHE A 140 7.39 1.45 -15.27
CA PHE A 140 7.37 2.67 -16.07
C PHE A 140 6.32 2.52 -17.16
N SER A 141 5.31 3.37 -17.13
CA SER A 141 4.25 3.39 -18.13
C SER A 141 4.28 4.69 -18.91
N LEU A 142 4.16 4.59 -20.22
CA LEU A 142 4.14 5.71 -21.15
C LEU A 142 2.73 5.80 -21.74
N ASP A 143 2.11 6.97 -21.62
CA ASP A 143 0.75 7.23 -22.10
C ASP A 143 -0.28 6.18 -21.63
N GLY A 144 -0.10 5.69 -20.40
CA GLY A 144 -0.99 4.72 -19.75
C GLY A 144 -0.71 3.25 -20.08
N GLN A 145 0.33 2.95 -20.87
CA GLN A 145 0.76 1.57 -21.17
C GLN A 145 2.10 1.27 -20.51
N THR A 146 2.17 0.18 -19.74
CA THR A 146 3.43 -0.28 -19.13
C THR A 146 4.44 -0.60 -20.22
N ALA A 147 5.59 0.07 -20.18
CA ALA A 147 6.65 -0.05 -21.17
C ALA A 147 7.86 -0.81 -20.62
N LEU A 148 8.25 -0.54 -19.37
CA LEU A 148 9.39 -1.17 -18.70
C LEU A 148 9.04 -1.60 -17.28
N LEU A 149 9.67 -2.69 -16.84
CA LEU A 149 9.66 -3.17 -15.48
C LEU A 149 11.09 -3.37 -15.00
N LEU A 150 11.41 -2.89 -13.81
CA LEU A 150 12.66 -3.16 -13.12
C LEU A 150 12.36 -3.93 -11.84
N ASP A 151 12.89 -5.15 -11.74
CA ASP A 151 13.05 -5.83 -10.46
C ASP A 151 14.31 -5.28 -9.78
N THR A 152 14.12 -4.59 -8.65
CA THR A 152 15.23 -3.93 -7.94
C THR A 152 15.95 -4.83 -6.95
N MET A 153 15.42 -6.03 -6.70
CA MET A 153 16.08 -7.05 -5.87
C MET A 153 17.17 -7.75 -6.67
N SER A 154 16.86 -8.14 -7.92
CA SER A 154 17.81 -8.79 -8.83
C SER A 154 18.48 -7.84 -9.81
N ILE A 155 18.06 -6.56 -9.84
CA ILE A 155 18.48 -5.55 -10.84
C ILE A 155 18.25 -6.09 -12.25
N THR A 156 17.01 -6.51 -12.52
CA THR A 156 16.62 -7.11 -13.80
C THR A 156 15.58 -6.25 -14.50
N TRP A 157 15.96 -5.75 -15.67
CA TRP A 157 15.09 -4.99 -16.56
C TRP A 157 14.31 -5.92 -17.49
N THR A 158 13.01 -5.72 -17.58
CA THR A 158 12.11 -6.39 -18.53
C THR A 158 11.47 -5.34 -19.44
N VAL A 159 11.63 -5.52 -20.74
CA VAL A 159 10.97 -4.68 -21.76
C VAL A 159 9.60 -5.28 -22.08
N ILE A 160 8.55 -4.48 -21.92
CA ILE A 160 7.18 -4.85 -22.28
C ILE A 160 6.80 -4.24 -23.62
N ASP A 161 7.15 -2.97 -23.84
CA ASP A 161 7.00 -2.28 -25.12
C ASP A 161 8.38 -2.19 -25.82
N PRO A 162 8.57 -2.84 -26.99
CA PRO A 162 9.82 -2.75 -27.75
C PRO A 162 10.26 -1.32 -28.06
N GLY A 163 9.31 -0.37 -28.18
CA GLY A 163 9.61 1.05 -28.40
C GLY A 163 10.29 1.76 -27.21
N ALA A 164 10.42 1.10 -26.06
CA ALA A 164 11.13 1.59 -24.89
C ALA A 164 12.52 0.96 -24.69
N THR A 165 13.02 0.20 -25.68
CA THR A 165 14.34 -0.45 -25.60
C THR A 165 15.47 0.57 -25.43
N GLY A 166 15.44 1.69 -26.17
CA GLY A 166 16.42 2.76 -26.02
C GLY A 166 16.47 3.35 -24.59
N ILE A 167 15.31 3.52 -23.94
CA ILE A 167 15.23 3.99 -22.56
C ILE A 167 15.88 3.00 -21.60
N LYS A 168 15.59 1.70 -21.76
CA LYS A 168 16.21 0.66 -20.95
C LYS A 168 17.73 0.73 -21.07
N GLU A 169 18.26 0.76 -22.29
CA GLU A 169 19.71 0.79 -22.52
C GLU A 169 20.37 2.03 -21.89
N GLU A 170 19.74 3.20 -22.00
CA GLU A 170 20.25 4.43 -21.37
C GLU A 170 20.27 4.32 -19.84
N TRP A 171 19.18 3.83 -19.24
CA TRP A 171 19.05 3.78 -17.78
C TRP A 171 19.85 2.64 -17.14
N GLU A 172 19.96 1.50 -17.81
CA GLU A 172 20.73 0.34 -17.33
C GLU A 172 22.24 0.62 -17.33
N ASN A 173 22.73 1.43 -18.27
CA ASN A 173 24.14 1.85 -18.32
C ASN A 173 24.48 2.98 -17.34
N ASN A 174 23.48 3.60 -16.69
CA ASN A 174 23.70 4.66 -15.72
C ASN A 174 23.79 4.07 -14.30
N GLN A 175 25.02 3.94 -13.79
CA GLN A 175 25.28 3.37 -12.47
C GLN A 175 24.63 4.19 -11.33
N GLU A 176 24.68 5.52 -11.40
CA GLU A 176 24.09 6.38 -10.36
C GLU A 176 22.57 6.20 -10.30
N LEU A 177 21.91 6.11 -11.46
CA LEU A 177 20.48 5.86 -11.53
C LEU A 177 20.11 4.46 -11.02
N ALA A 178 20.90 3.44 -11.35
CA ALA A 178 20.70 2.08 -10.85
C ALA A 178 20.85 2.01 -9.31
N GLU A 179 21.85 2.69 -8.75
CA GLU A 179 22.04 2.79 -7.30
C GLU A 179 20.89 3.56 -6.63
N TYR A 180 20.41 4.63 -7.26
CA TYR A 180 19.24 5.38 -6.79
C TYR A 180 17.99 4.50 -6.76
N PHE A 181 17.66 3.81 -7.87
CA PHE A 181 16.52 2.90 -7.95
C PHE A 181 16.59 1.77 -6.91
N ARG A 182 17.78 1.25 -6.65
CA ARG A 182 17.97 0.24 -5.60
C ARG A 182 17.73 0.82 -4.20
N THR A 183 18.27 2.01 -3.92
CA THR A 183 18.17 2.67 -2.61
C THR A 183 16.73 3.03 -2.28
N ILE A 184 16.03 3.70 -3.22
CA ILE A 184 14.63 4.11 -3.01
C ILE A 184 13.70 2.90 -2.84
N SER A 185 13.97 1.81 -3.57
CA SER A 185 13.06 0.66 -3.63
C SER A 185 13.26 -0.33 -2.50
N THR A 186 14.51 -0.71 -2.22
CA THR A 186 14.82 -1.72 -1.19
C THR A 186 15.11 -1.11 0.19
N GLY A 187 15.58 0.14 0.22
CA GLY A 187 15.92 0.88 1.44
C GLY A 187 14.75 1.73 1.92
N ASP A 188 14.51 2.86 1.26
CA ASP A 188 13.58 3.90 1.71
C ASP A 188 12.13 3.40 1.73
N CYS A 189 11.67 2.74 0.66
CA CYS A 189 10.31 2.19 0.61
C CYS A 189 10.07 1.15 1.72
N SER A 190 11.04 0.25 1.94
CA SER A 190 10.96 -0.76 3.02
C SER A 190 10.96 -0.10 4.40
N TYR A 191 11.75 0.97 4.59
CA TYR A 191 11.75 1.79 5.80
C TYR A 191 10.39 2.44 6.04
N TRP A 192 9.83 3.14 5.06
CA TRP A 192 8.53 3.79 5.19
C TRP A 192 7.42 2.79 5.48
N LEU A 193 7.41 1.67 4.74
CA LEU A 193 6.44 0.60 4.96
C LEU A 193 6.51 0.08 6.40
N ARG A 194 7.71 -0.18 6.93
CA ARG A 194 7.88 -0.60 8.35
C ARG A 194 7.30 0.43 9.32
N GLU A 195 7.56 1.71 9.12
CA GLU A 195 7.06 2.76 10.01
C GLU A 195 5.53 2.87 9.96
N PHE A 196 4.93 2.77 8.76
CA PHE A 196 3.48 2.82 8.61
C PHE A 196 2.78 1.59 9.18
N LEU A 197 3.40 0.41 9.11
CA LEU A 197 2.82 -0.82 9.65
C LEU A 197 2.61 -0.78 11.18
N LYS A 198 3.42 -0.01 11.92
CA LYS A 198 3.21 0.22 13.37
C LYS A 198 1.85 0.86 13.70
N HIS A 199 1.26 1.56 12.73
CA HIS A 199 -0.07 2.18 12.85
C HIS A 199 -1.15 1.39 12.10
N TRP A 200 -0.75 0.52 11.18
CA TRP A 200 -1.65 -0.32 10.38
C TRP A 200 -2.40 -1.36 11.24
N GLU A 201 -1.73 -1.97 12.21
CA GLU A 201 -2.36 -2.95 13.11
C GLU A 201 -3.54 -2.35 13.90
N LYS A 202 -3.44 -1.06 14.25
CA LYS A 202 -4.54 -0.32 14.91
C LYS A 202 -5.78 -0.18 14.03
N MET A 203 -5.66 -0.24 12.70
CA MET A 203 -6.81 -0.30 11.79
C MET A 203 -7.44 -1.69 11.70
N GLN A 204 -6.66 -2.75 11.91
CA GLN A 204 -7.17 -4.12 11.83
C GLN A 204 -7.85 -4.54 13.13
N LEU A 205 -7.49 -3.90 14.25
CA LEU A 205 -8.28 -3.98 15.47
C LEU A 205 -9.69 -3.46 15.18
N PRO A 206 -10.75 -4.25 15.39
CA PRO A 206 -12.09 -3.70 15.35
C PRO A 206 -12.12 -2.56 16.36
N GLU A 207 -12.66 -1.41 15.96
CA GLU A 207 -13.17 -0.41 16.91
C GLU A 207 -13.81 -1.20 18.07
N PRO A 208 -13.54 -0.89 19.35
CA PRO A 208 -14.23 -1.55 20.44
C PRO A 208 -15.71 -1.25 20.23
N THR A 209 -16.40 -2.17 19.56
CA THR A 209 -17.84 -2.16 19.50
C THR A 209 -18.21 -2.25 20.95
N VAL A 210 -18.73 -1.13 21.48
CA VAL A 210 -19.49 -1.17 22.71
C VAL A 210 -20.53 -2.23 22.41
N SER A 211 -20.27 -3.45 22.89
CA SER A 211 -21.07 -4.63 22.58
C SER A 211 -22.51 -4.19 22.73
N SER A 212 -23.41 -4.60 21.82
CA SER A 212 -24.83 -4.25 21.98
C SER A 212 -25.33 -4.57 23.40
N ASN A 213 -24.70 -5.53 24.08
CA ASN A 213 -24.88 -5.82 25.50
C ASN A 213 -24.49 -4.67 26.44
N CYS A 214 -23.40 -3.93 26.22
CA CYS A 214 -23.05 -2.73 27.00
C CYS A 214 -24.03 -1.58 26.80
N LEU A 215 -24.51 -1.35 25.57
CA LEU A 215 -25.57 -0.36 25.30
C LEU A 215 -26.90 -0.75 25.95
N ILE A 216 -27.22 -2.06 25.95
CA ILE A 216 -28.38 -2.61 26.65
C ILE A 216 -28.23 -2.45 28.17
N VAL A 217 -27.08 -2.76 28.75
CA VAL A 217 -26.82 -2.61 30.20
C VAL A 217 -26.86 -1.14 30.61
N MET A 218 -26.27 -0.22 29.82
CA MET A 218 -26.38 1.22 30.06
C MET A 218 -27.81 1.72 29.96
N ASN A 219 -28.60 1.23 28.99
CA ASN A 219 -30.02 1.59 28.87
C ASN A 219 -30.88 0.97 29.97
N ILE A 220 -30.53 -0.21 30.48
CA ILE A 220 -31.20 -0.84 31.64
C ILE A 220 -30.90 -0.04 32.90
N MET A 221 -29.64 0.35 33.15
CA MET A 221 -29.28 1.20 34.29
C MET A 221 -29.90 2.59 34.21
N LYS A 222 -30.10 3.12 32.99
CA LYS A 222 -30.77 4.42 32.77
C LYS A 222 -32.29 4.34 32.94
N LYS A 223 -32.91 3.18 32.66
CA LYS A 223 -34.34 2.91 32.90
C LYS A 223 -34.67 2.52 34.34
N SER A 224 -33.71 1.97 35.09
CA SER A 224 -33.92 1.55 36.49
C SER A 224 -33.86 2.70 37.50
N GLY A 225 -33.68 3.95 37.06
CA GLY A 225 -33.80 5.12 37.93
C GLY A 225 -32.86 5.10 39.14
N THR A 226 -31.67 4.51 39.02
CA THR A 226 -30.74 4.43 40.15
C THR A 226 -29.95 5.73 40.26
N THR A 227 -30.58 6.74 40.85
CA THR A 227 -29.86 7.90 41.39
C THR A 227 -28.89 7.44 42.47
N ALA A 228 -27.70 8.01 42.46
CA ALA A 228 -26.66 7.76 43.45
C ALA A 228 -27.19 7.97 44.88
N GLY A 229 -27.50 6.88 45.57
CA GLY A 229 -27.95 6.96 46.95
C GLY A 229 -28.91 5.87 47.38
N GLU A 230 -28.54 4.60 47.22
CA GLU A 230 -28.99 3.51 48.11
C GLU A 230 -28.21 2.23 47.76
N LYS A 231 -27.57 1.62 48.78
CA LYS A 231 -26.78 0.39 48.63
C LYS A 231 -27.67 -0.83 48.89
N PRO A 232 -27.90 -1.72 47.90
CA PRO A 232 -28.18 -3.12 48.19
C PRO A 232 -26.91 -3.94 47.94
N ALA A 233 -26.48 -4.66 48.98
CA ALA A 233 -25.25 -5.45 49.03
C ALA A 233 -25.14 -6.60 47.99
N GLY A 234 -26.08 -6.73 47.05
CA GLY A 234 -26.09 -7.76 46.01
C GLY A 234 -25.42 -7.39 44.68
N LEU A 235 -25.31 -6.09 44.33
CA LEU A 235 -24.78 -5.67 43.01
C LEU A 235 -23.25 -5.50 42.95
N TRP A 236 -22.57 -5.48 44.09
CA TRP A 236 -21.10 -5.34 44.13
C TRP A 236 -20.35 -6.60 43.66
N LEU A 237 -20.98 -7.78 43.77
CA LEU A 237 -20.34 -9.04 43.35
C LEU A 237 -20.34 -9.24 41.83
N LEU A 238 -21.40 -8.78 41.14
CA LEU A 238 -21.49 -8.87 39.68
C LEU A 238 -20.54 -7.88 38.98
N GLY A 239 -20.37 -6.68 39.53
CA GLY A 239 -19.41 -5.70 39.01
C GLY A 239 -17.96 -6.17 39.10
N ARG A 240 -17.57 -6.86 40.19
CA ARG A 240 -16.23 -7.44 40.32
C ARG A 240 -16.02 -8.65 39.40
N PHE A 241 -17.05 -9.48 39.18
CA PHE A 241 -16.94 -10.63 38.28
C PHE A 241 -16.72 -10.24 36.81
N VAL A 242 -17.36 -9.15 36.37
CA VAL A 242 -17.19 -8.62 35.01
C VAL A 242 -15.83 -7.93 34.86
N LEU A 243 -15.38 -7.15 35.85
CA LEU A 243 -14.11 -6.42 35.76
C LEU A 243 -12.87 -7.34 35.85
N VAL A 244 -12.94 -8.48 36.57
CA VAL A 244 -11.82 -9.44 36.67
C VAL A 244 -11.66 -10.26 35.39
N ARG A 245 -12.75 -10.56 34.67
CA ARG A 245 -12.68 -11.29 33.39
C ARG A 245 -12.17 -10.45 32.22
N THR A 246 -12.17 -9.12 32.32
CA THR A 246 -11.69 -8.22 31.26
C THR A 246 -10.18 -7.92 31.31
N TRP A 247 -9.44 -8.48 32.28
CA TRP A 247 -7.98 -8.30 32.37
C TRP A 247 -7.19 -9.57 31.96
N GLU A 248 -7.85 -10.71 31.74
CA GLU A 248 -7.22 -11.99 31.36
C GLU A 248 -7.55 -12.44 29.91
N SER A 249 -7.82 -11.52 28.98
CA SER A 249 -7.94 -11.85 27.55
C SER A 249 -7.33 -10.77 26.67
#